data_AF-A0AA35TU15-F1
#
_entry.id   AF-A0AA35TU15-F1
#
_cell.length_a   1.000
_cell.length_b   1.000
_cell.length_c   1.000
_cell.angle_alpha   90.00
_cell.angle_beta   90.00
_cell.angle_gamma   90.00
#
_symmetry.space_group_name_H-M   'P 1'
#
loop_
_entity.id
_entity.type
_entity.pdbx_description
1 polymer ?
#
loop_
_entity_poly.entity_id
_entity_poly.type
_entity_poly.pdbx_seq_one_letter_code
_entity_poly.pdbx_strand_id
1 'polypeptide(L)'
;MGTILYNSLEALRLISVLISPFIPETAEKIQKQIGLADFDTVAEWGCLPAGLTVSKGEPIFPRIDTKEQKQPQPEAAAKPKQQKKKKTTDLVSFADFQKLDLRVALILAVEPIEGADRLLKLQVDLGTEKRQVVAGIAEHYKPEALVGKQVIVVANLEPATIRNVESHGMILAGSGDSVVLATLETEMPLGTQVR
;
A
#
# COMPACT_ATOMS: atom_id res chain seq x y z
N MET A 1 9.15 -13.64 -42.71
CA MET A 1 8.05 -13.29 -41.77
C MET A 1 7.34 -14.54 -41.24
N GLY A 2 6.92 -15.49 -42.08
CA GLY A 2 6.18 -16.69 -41.63
C GLY A 2 6.93 -17.60 -40.63
N THR A 3 8.24 -17.82 -40.81
CA THR A 3 9.05 -18.70 -39.94
C THR A 3 9.13 -18.21 -38.49
N ILE A 4 9.21 -16.89 -38.29
CA ILE A 4 9.28 -16.30 -36.93
C ILE A 4 7.94 -16.46 -36.23
N LEU A 5 6.85 -16.15 -36.93
CA LEU A 5 5.50 -16.29 -36.38
C LEU A 5 5.19 -17.75 -36.03
N TYR A 6 5.59 -18.68 -36.91
CA TYR A 6 5.45 -20.12 -36.66
C TYR A 6 6.22 -20.57 -35.42
N ASN A 7 7.50 -20.18 -35.29
CA ASN A 7 8.32 -20.53 -34.13
C ASN A 7 7.75 -19.95 -32.82
N SER A 8 7.21 -18.72 -32.86
CA SER A 8 6.57 -18.12 -31.69
C SER A 8 5.30 -18.86 -31.27
N LEU A 9 4.47 -19.27 -32.24
CA LEU A 9 3.26 -20.05 -31.94
C LEU A 9 3.60 -21.45 -31.41
N GLU A 10 4.64 -22.08 -31.96
CA GLU A 10 5.11 -23.40 -31.53
C GLU A 10 5.66 -23.35 -30.09
N ALA A 11 6.40 -22.29 -29.76
CA ALA A 11 6.85 -22.05 -28.39
C ALA A 11 5.66 -21.87 -27.43
N LEU A 12 4.64 -21.09 -27.82
CA LEU A 12 3.44 -20.89 -26.98
C LEU A 12 2.63 -22.18 -26.79
N ARG A 13 2.57 -23.05 -27.80
CA ARG A 13 1.98 -24.39 -27.70
C ARG A 13 2.69 -25.23 -26.64
N LEU A 14 4.03 -25.27 -26.66
CA LEU A 14 4.78 -26.04 -25.66
C LEU A 14 4.62 -25.48 -24.25
N ILE A 15 4.65 -24.15 -24.11
CA ILE A 15 4.44 -23.47 -22.82
C ILE A 15 3.05 -23.80 -22.26
N SER A 16 1.99 -23.79 -23.09
CA SER A 16 0.63 -24.10 -22.61
C SER A 16 0.51 -25.51 -22.05
N VAL A 17 1.18 -26.49 -22.65
CA VAL A 17 1.19 -27.88 -22.12
C VAL A 17 2.00 -27.97 -20.82
N LEU A 18 3.16 -27.30 -20.74
CA LEU A 18 4.02 -27.34 -19.54
C LEU A 18 3.39 -26.66 -18.32
N ILE A 19 2.58 -25.60 -18.52
CA ILE A 19 1.91 -24.90 -17.42
C ILE A 19 0.57 -25.53 -17.04
N SER A 20 0.00 -26.41 -17.88
CA SER A 20 -1.26 -27.12 -17.61
C SER A 20 -1.35 -27.74 -16.21
N PRO A 21 -0.32 -28.45 -15.68
CA PRO A 21 -0.38 -29.03 -14.32
C PRO A 21 -0.38 -27.99 -13.18
N PHE A 22 0.01 -26.74 -13.44
CA PHE A 22 0.09 -25.69 -12.41
C PHE A 22 -1.00 -24.63 -12.55
N ILE A 23 -1.38 -24.26 -13.78
CA ILE A 23 -2.36 -23.21 -14.08
C ILE A 23 -3.19 -23.62 -15.30
N PRO A 24 -4.15 -24.56 -15.14
CA PRO A 24 -4.92 -25.13 -16.26
C PRO A 24 -5.75 -24.09 -17.01
N GLU A 25 -6.34 -23.12 -16.29
CA GLU A 25 -7.13 -22.04 -16.91
C GLU A 25 -6.30 -21.16 -17.86
N THR A 26 -5.04 -20.90 -17.50
CA THR A 26 -4.11 -20.13 -18.33
C THR A 26 -3.70 -20.95 -19.56
N ALA A 27 -3.42 -22.25 -19.39
CA ALA A 27 -3.12 -23.15 -20.50
C ALA A 27 -4.24 -23.16 -21.54
N GLU A 28 -5.49 -23.32 -21.12
CA GLU A 28 -6.65 -23.29 -22.01
C GLU A 28 -6.81 -21.95 -22.74
N LYS A 29 -6.60 -20.83 -22.04
CA LYS A 29 -6.68 -19.49 -22.65
C LYS A 29 -5.64 -19.31 -23.75
N ILE A 30 -4.42 -19.80 -23.56
CA ILE A 30 -3.37 -19.78 -24.58
C ILE A 30 -3.77 -20.65 -25.78
N GLN A 31 -4.23 -21.88 -25.53
CA GLN A 31 -4.63 -22.82 -26.59
C GLN A 31 -5.80 -22.28 -27.42
N LYS A 32 -6.82 -21.70 -26.77
CA LYS A 32 -7.96 -21.02 -27.42
C LYS A 32 -7.51 -19.84 -28.29
N GLN A 33 -6.53 -19.04 -27.84
CA GLN A 33 -6.00 -17.92 -28.64
C GLN A 33 -5.23 -18.39 -29.88
N ILE A 34 -4.51 -19.52 -29.79
CA ILE A 34 -3.78 -20.12 -30.91
C ILE A 34 -4.70 -20.92 -31.84
N GLY A 35 -5.95 -21.21 -31.41
CA GLY A 35 -6.93 -21.97 -32.18
C GLY A 35 -6.77 -23.49 -32.04
N LEU A 36 -6.15 -23.95 -30.95
CA LEU A 36 -5.92 -25.36 -30.64
C LEU A 36 -7.00 -25.84 -29.67
N ALA A 37 -7.65 -26.97 -29.99
CA ALA A 37 -8.69 -27.55 -29.14
C ALA A 37 -8.09 -28.45 -28.05
N ASP A 38 -7.18 -29.37 -28.41
CA ASP A 38 -6.65 -30.38 -27.48
C ASP A 38 -5.22 -30.76 -27.89
N PHE A 39 -4.22 -30.28 -27.16
CA PHE A 39 -2.83 -30.69 -27.34
C PHE A 39 -2.20 -30.98 -25.98
N ASP A 40 -1.81 -32.23 -25.78
CA ASP A 40 -1.22 -32.71 -24.51
C ASP A 40 0.24 -33.15 -24.64
N THR A 41 0.82 -33.04 -25.84
CA THR A 41 2.15 -33.61 -26.13
C THR A 41 3.20 -32.54 -26.43
N VAL A 42 4.31 -32.58 -25.69
CA VAL A 42 5.50 -31.71 -25.88
C VAL A 42 6.66 -32.40 -26.59
N ALA A 43 6.50 -33.66 -26.97
CA ALA A 43 7.59 -34.54 -27.40
C ALA A 43 8.27 -34.10 -28.71
N GLU A 44 7.55 -33.40 -29.59
CA GLU A 44 8.05 -33.01 -30.91
C GLU A 44 7.78 -31.53 -31.19
N TRP A 45 8.74 -30.89 -31.87
CA TRP A 45 8.65 -29.51 -32.34
C TRP A 45 8.12 -29.49 -33.78
N GLY A 46 7.22 -28.56 -34.07
CA GLY A 46 6.66 -28.35 -35.41
C GLY A 46 5.35 -29.10 -35.66
N CYS A 47 4.59 -29.36 -34.59
CA CYS A 47 3.32 -30.09 -34.69
C CYS A 47 2.11 -29.19 -34.99
N LEU A 48 2.31 -27.88 -35.17
CA LEU A 48 1.24 -26.96 -35.52
C LEU A 48 0.78 -27.14 -36.98
N PRO A 49 -0.51 -27.47 -37.23
CA PRO A 49 -1.04 -27.57 -38.58
C PRO A 49 -1.07 -26.21 -39.30
N ALA A 50 -0.76 -26.21 -40.59
CA ALA A 50 -0.88 -25.02 -41.43
C ALA A 50 -2.35 -24.63 -41.62
N GLY A 51 -2.66 -23.33 -41.51
CA GLY A 51 -4.03 -22.80 -41.65
C GLY A 51 -4.76 -22.48 -40.34
N LEU A 52 -4.08 -22.58 -39.20
CA LEU A 52 -4.59 -22.11 -37.90
C LEU A 52 -4.87 -20.61 -37.91
N THR A 53 -6.04 -20.23 -37.42
CA THR A 53 -6.44 -18.82 -37.28
C THR A 53 -6.22 -18.39 -35.83
N VAL A 54 -5.22 -17.52 -35.62
CA VAL A 54 -4.94 -16.94 -34.31
C VAL A 54 -6.01 -15.89 -33.99
N SER A 55 -6.63 -16.03 -32.82
CA SER A 55 -7.66 -15.11 -32.34
C SER A 55 -7.06 -14.16 -31.30
N LYS A 56 -7.33 -12.86 -31.45
CA LYS A 56 -6.95 -11.87 -30.45
C LYS A 56 -7.84 -12.04 -29.22
N GLY A 57 -7.31 -12.64 -28.16
CA GLY A 57 -8.02 -12.79 -26.89
C GLY A 57 -7.73 -11.67 -25.89
N GLU A 58 -8.33 -11.80 -24.72
CA GLU A 58 -8.10 -10.92 -23.57
C GLU A 58 -6.68 -11.11 -22.98
N PRO A 59 -6.11 -10.09 -22.31
CA PRO A 59 -4.84 -10.23 -21.61
C PRO A 59 -4.90 -11.39 -20.61
N ILE A 60 -4.05 -12.40 -20.79
CA ILE A 60 -4.05 -13.62 -19.97
C ILE A 60 -3.73 -13.30 -18.50
N PHE A 61 -2.88 -12.29 -18.29
CA PHE A 61 -2.54 -11.75 -16.97
C PHE A 61 -2.85 -10.25 -16.95
N PRO A 62 -4.10 -9.85 -16.63
CA PRO A 62 -4.43 -8.45 -16.44
C PRO A 62 -3.60 -7.89 -15.27
N ARG A 63 -3.21 -6.62 -15.35
CA ARG A 63 -2.48 -5.97 -14.26
C ARG A 63 -3.39 -5.91 -13.05
N ILE A 64 -2.91 -6.42 -11.92
CA ILE A 64 -3.59 -6.28 -10.64
C ILE A 64 -3.39 -4.82 -10.22
N ASP A 65 -4.44 -4.00 -10.35
CA ASP A 65 -4.48 -2.72 -9.66
C ASP A 65 -4.56 -3.00 -8.15
N THR A 66 -3.73 -2.34 -7.35
CA THR A 66 -3.53 -2.52 -5.89
C THR A 66 -4.78 -2.25 -5.03
N LYS A 67 -5.99 -2.30 -5.59
CA LYS A 67 -7.27 -2.11 -4.91
C LYS A 67 -8.13 -3.36 -4.82
N GLU A 68 -7.78 -4.45 -5.50
CA GLU A 68 -8.59 -5.67 -5.52
C GLU A 68 -7.78 -6.94 -5.24
N GLN A 69 -7.38 -7.12 -3.98
CA GLN A 69 -7.19 -8.45 -3.40
C GLN A 69 -7.87 -8.48 -2.03
N LYS A 70 -9.19 -8.69 -2.04
CA LYS A 70 -9.91 -9.23 -0.88
C LYS A 70 -10.24 -10.68 -1.21
N GLN A 71 -9.49 -11.62 -0.63
CA GLN A 71 -10.00 -12.98 -0.48
C GLN A 71 -11.11 -13.00 0.58
N PRO A 72 -12.13 -13.86 0.45
CA PRO A 72 -13.27 -13.87 1.36
C PRO A 72 -12.89 -14.55 2.69
N GLN A 73 -13.06 -13.85 3.81
CA GLN A 73 -13.22 -14.46 5.12
C GLN A 73 -14.67 -14.28 5.59
N PRO A 74 -15.30 -15.28 6.26
CA PRO A 74 -16.73 -15.28 6.52
C PRO A 74 -17.19 -14.18 7.48
N GLU A 75 -18.40 -13.71 7.22
CA GLU A 75 -19.12 -12.63 7.88
C GLU A 75 -19.17 -12.72 9.42
N ALA A 76 -18.89 -11.58 10.07
CA ALA A 76 -19.56 -11.20 11.30
C ALA A 76 -19.80 -9.68 11.35
N ALA A 77 -21.06 -9.30 11.08
CA ALA A 77 -21.76 -8.08 11.48
C ALA A 77 -21.18 -6.71 11.04
N ALA A 78 -21.51 -6.31 9.82
CA ALA A 78 -21.40 -4.93 9.35
C ALA A 78 -22.52 -4.03 9.93
N LYS A 79 -22.14 -2.99 10.71
CA LYS A 79 -22.91 -1.74 10.78
C LYS A 79 -22.42 -0.82 9.66
N PRO A 80 -23.31 -0.21 8.84
CA PRO A 80 -22.90 0.55 7.67
C PRO A 80 -22.22 1.87 8.07
N LYS A 81 -20.90 1.97 7.89
CA LYS A 81 -20.17 3.24 7.88
C LYS A 81 -20.30 3.88 6.50
N GLN A 82 -20.97 5.03 6.49
CA GLN A 82 -21.09 5.97 5.39
C GLN A 82 -19.76 6.14 4.63
N GLN A 83 -19.81 5.89 3.33
CA GLN A 83 -18.78 6.27 2.37
C GLN A 83 -18.60 7.78 2.40
N LYS A 84 -17.51 8.26 3.01
CA LYS A 84 -17.02 9.62 2.79
C LYS A 84 -16.52 9.69 1.35
N LYS A 85 -17.26 10.42 0.51
CA LYS A 85 -16.83 10.91 -0.80
C LYS A 85 -15.39 11.41 -0.70
N LYS A 86 -14.51 10.90 -1.56
CA LYS A 86 -13.19 11.47 -1.79
C LYS A 86 -13.41 12.93 -2.19
N LYS A 87 -13.05 13.86 -1.30
CA LYS A 87 -12.82 15.25 -1.69
C LYS A 87 -11.66 15.21 -2.69
N THR A 88 -11.89 15.66 -3.91
CA THR A 88 -10.82 16.28 -4.70
C THR A 88 -10.26 17.40 -3.84
N THR A 89 -9.06 17.21 -3.30
CA THR A 89 -8.40 18.21 -2.48
C THR A 89 -8.10 19.41 -3.37
N ASP A 90 -8.63 20.58 -3.04
CA ASP A 90 -8.27 21.83 -3.70
C ASP A 90 -6.76 22.06 -3.56
N LEU A 91 -6.12 22.59 -4.60
CA LEU A 91 -4.70 22.94 -4.54
C LEU A 91 -4.50 24.08 -3.54
N VAL A 92 -3.66 23.85 -2.53
CA VAL A 92 -3.28 24.88 -1.54
C VAL A 92 -2.08 25.69 -2.04
N SER A 93 -1.99 26.95 -1.63
CA SER A 93 -0.85 27.80 -1.98
C SER A 93 0.38 27.44 -1.14
N PHE A 94 1.58 27.75 -1.62
CA PHE A 94 2.81 27.60 -0.82
C PHE A 94 2.78 28.46 0.45
N ALA A 95 2.10 29.61 0.41
CA ALA A 95 1.90 30.46 1.59
C ALA A 95 1.08 29.74 2.68
N ASP A 96 0.12 28.89 2.32
CA ASP A 96 -0.64 28.10 3.28
C ASP A 96 0.21 26.99 3.91
N PHE A 97 1.14 26.40 3.14
CA PHE A 97 2.12 25.46 3.69
C PHE A 97 3.06 26.16 4.68
N GLN A 98 3.55 27.36 4.38
CA GLN A 98 4.40 28.15 5.29
C GLN A 98 3.70 28.56 6.59
N LYS A 99 2.37 28.58 6.63
CA LYS A 99 1.62 28.80 7.88
C LYS A 99 1.72 27.60 8.82
N LEU A 100 2.12 26.41 8.37
CA LEU A 100 2.32 25.25 9.23
C LEU A 100 3.75 25.23 9.78
N ASP A 101 3.86 25.11 11.10
CA ASP A 101 5.15 24.93 11.78
C ASP A 101 5.43 23.44 11.91
N LEU A 102 6.11 22.89 10.90
CA LEU A 102 6.53 21.49 10.87
C LEU A 102 7.94 21.37 11.46
N ARG A 103 8.09 20.57 12.51
CA ARG A 103 9.38 20.39 13.19
C ARG A 103 9.74 18.94 13.42
N VAL A 104 11.05 18.69 13.45
CA VAL A 104 11.62 17.41 13.84
C VAL A 104 11.61 17.31 15.36
N ALA A 105 11.05 16.21 15.88
CA ALA A 105 10.98 15.96 17.31
C ALA A 105 11.41 14.52 17.66
N LEU A 106 11.98 14.33 18.85
CA LEU A 106 12.36 13.02 19.37
C LEU A 106 11.28 12.49 20.30
N ILE A 107 10.89 11.23 20.15
CA ILE A 107 9.96 10.58 21.09
C ILE A 107 10.72 10.17 22.36
N LEU A 108 10.38 10.77 23.50
CA LEU A 108 10.98 10.46 24.80
C LEU A 108 10.25 9.33 25.52
N ALA A 109 8.92 9.36 25.51
CA ALA A 109 8.10 8.39 26.22
C ALA A 109 6.78 8.16 25.48
N VAL A 110 6.24 6.94 25.60
CA VAL A 110 4.98 6.54 24.99
C VAL A 110 4.16 5.76 26.01
N GLU A 111 2.94 6.22 26.26
CA GLU A 111 2.01 5.63 27.22
C GLU A 111 0.69 5.29 26.50
N PRO A 112 0.09 4.10 26.73
CA PRO A 112 -1.26 3.84 26.27
C PRO A 112 -2.29 4.68 27.04
N ILE A 113 -3.35 5.12 26.37
CA ILE A 113 -4.43 5.88 27.03
C ILE A 113 -5.49 4.90 27.54
N GLU A 114 -5.81 4.97 28.83
CA GLU A 114 -6.85 4.15 29.44
C GLU A 114 -8.21 4.38 28.75
N GLY A 115 -8.84 3.28 28.32
CA GLY A 115 -10.11 3.32 27.60
C GLY A 115 -9.96 3.67 26.11
N ALA A 116 -8.74 3.67 25.54
CA ALA A 116 -8.51 3.92 24.12
C ALA A 116 -7.47 3.01 23.46
N ASP A 117 -7.91 1.84 23.01
CA ASP A 117 -7.08 0.80 22.40
C ASP A 117 -6.30 1.24 21.14
N ARG A 118 -6.70 2.36 20.52
CA ARG A 118 -6.11 2.88 19.27
C ARG A 118 -5.21 4.10 19.48
N LEU A 119 -5.16 4.68 20.68
CA LEU A 119 -4.46 5.94 20.94
C LEU A 119 -3.28 5.72 21.88
N LEU A 120 -2.15 6.31 21.52
CA LEU A 120 -0.97 6.44 22.38
C LEU A 120 -0.77 7.92 22.71
N LYS A 121 -0.34 8.17 23.94
CA LYS A 121 0.14 9.45 24.43
C LYS A 121 1.66 9.46 24.31
N LEU A 122 2.19 10.38 23.53
CA LEU A 122 3.61 10.53 23.27
C LEU A 122 4.12 11.82 23.90
N GLN A 123 5.26 11.74 24.57
CA GLN A 123 6.06 12.88 24.98
C GLN A 123 7.14 13.09 23.92
N VAL A 124 7.07 14.22 23.22
CA VAL A 124 8.01 14.58 22.15
C VAL A 124 8.89 15.75 22.57
N ASP A 125 10.15 15.72 22.19
CA ASP A 125 11.14 16.76 22.45
C ASP A 125 11.49 17.49 21.16
N LEU A 126 11.21 18.79 21.12
CA LEU A 126 11.57 19.68 20.01
C LEU A 126 12.93 20.36 20.23
N GLY A 127 13.69 19.97 21.25
CA GLY A 127 14.97 20.57 21.63
C GLY A 127 14.82 21.86 22.44
N THR A 128 13.84 22.71 22.10
CA THR A 128 13.52 23.93 22.87
C THR A 128 12.48 23.70 23.96
N GLU A 129 11.56 22.76 23.72
CA GLU A 129 10.44 22.47 24.61
C GLU A 129 9.96 21.03 24.44
N LYS A 130 9.33 20.49 25.48
CA LYS A 130 8.70 19.18 25.46
C LYS A 130 7.20 19.33 25.35
N ARG A 131 6.59 18.53 24.50
CA ARG A 131 5.15 18.59 24.25
C ARG A 131 4.53 17.21 24.31
N GLN A 132 3.26 17.21 24.68
CA GLN A 132 2.43 16.02 24.67
C GLN A 132 1.63 15.97 23.37
N VAL A 133 1.68 14.83 22.69
CA VAL A 133 0.92 14.58 21.47
C VAL A 133 0.19 13.25 21.61
N VAL A 134 -1.07 13.21 21.19
CA VAL A 134 -1.86 11.97 21.14
C VAL A 134 -1.88 11.49 19.70
N ALA A 135 -1.43 10.26 19.45
CA ALA A 135 -1.41 9.67 18.11
C ALA A 135 -2.18 8.34 18.05
N GLY A 136 -2.93 8.17 16.97
CA GLY A 136 -3.75 6.99 16.71
C GLY A 136 -2.97 5.79 16.14
N ILE A 137 -1.82 5.47 16.72
CA ILE A 137 -0.85 4.51 16.14
C ILE A 137 -0.68 3.22 16.97
N ALA A 138 -1.51 3.04 18.01
CA ALA A 138 -1.38 1.91 18.96
C ALA A 138 -1.51 0.53 18.30
N GLU A 139 -2.32 0.41 17.24
CA GLU A 139 -2.53 -0.86 16.53
C GLU A 139 -1.30 -1.30 15.71
N HIS A 140 -0.40 -0.38 15.37
CA HIS A 140 0.69 -0.62 14.43
C HIS A 140 2.08 -0.59 15.09
N TYR A 141 2.23 0.15 16.18
CA TYR A 141 3.52 0.32 16.85
C TYR A 141 3.41 0.03 18.33
N LYS A 142 4.37 -0.76 18.81
CA LYS A 142 4.58 -0.95 20.24
C LYS A 142 5.27 0.28 20.85
N PRO A 143 4.93 0.69 22.09
CA PRO A 143 5.54 1.84 22.76
C PRO A 143 7.07 1.82 22.77
N GLU A 144 7.67 0.65 22.98
CA GLU A 144 9.11 0.48 23.10
C GLU A 144 9.84 0.73 21.78
N ALA A 145 9.19 0.46 20.65
CA ALA A 145 9.75 0.65 19.31
C ALA A 145 9.67 2.11 18.83
N LEU A 146 8.98 2.97 19.58
CA LEU A 146 8.77 4.38 19.25
C LEU A 146 9.72 5.29 20.04
N VAL A 147 10.08 4.91 21.26
CA VAL A 147 11.02 5.67 22.09
C VAL A 147 12.38 5.79 21.38
N GLY A 148 12.93 7.00 21.34
CA GLY A 148 14.19 7.30 20.67
C GLY A 148 14.10 7.54 19.17
N LYS A 149 12.91 7.46 18.55
CA LYS A 149 12.75 7.78 17.12
C LYS A 149 12.50 9.26 16.88
N GLN A 150 13.09 9.78 15.80
CA GLN A 150 12.80 11.10 15.27
C GLN A 150 11.58 11.07 14.35
N VAL A 151 10.61 11.95 14.61
CA VAL A 151 9.37 12.07 13.86
C VAL A 151 9.09 13.53 13.51
N ILE A 152 8.24 13.74 12.50
CA ILE A 152 7.78 15.08 12.12
C ILE A 152 6.48 15.41 12.86
N VAL A 153 6.46 16.56 13.53
CA VAL A 153 5.33 17.06 14.32
C VAL A 153 4.88 18.42 13.79
N VAL A 154 3.56 18.64 13.76
CA VAL A 154 2.97 19.96 13.57
C VAL A 154 2.93 20.68 14.93
N ALA A 155 3.73 21.73 15.08
CA ALA A 155 3.97 22.45 16.33
C ALA A 155 3.05 23.68 16.53
N ASN A 156 2.30 24.13 15.53
CA ASN A 156 1.42 25.29 15.66
C ASN A 156 -0.07 24.97 15.48
N LEU A 157 -0.44 23.72 15.76
CA LEU A 157 -1.83 23.29 15.79
C LEU A 157 -2.48 23.68 17.11
N GLU A 158 -3.74 24.13 17.06
CA GLU A 158 -4.51 24.42 18.28
C GLU A 158 -4.61 23.15 19.15
N PRO A 159 -4.45 23.27 20.48
CA PRO A 159 -4.57 22.12 21.37
C PRO A 159 -5.95 21.46 21.23
N ALA A 160 -5.94 20.14 21.09
CA ALA A 160 -7.16 19.35 20.96
C ALA A 160 -7.27 18.34 22.09
N THR A 161 -8.41 18.31 22.78
CA THR A 161 -8.69 17.34 23.85
C THR A 161 -9.26 16.07 23.24
N ILE A 162 -8.51 14.97 23.31
CA ILE A 162 -8.91 13.66 22.81
C ILE A 162 -9.04 12.72 24.01
N ARG A 163 -10.27 12.30 24.33
CA ARG A 163 -10.56 11.39 25.45
C ARG A 163 -9.94 11.85 26.78
N ASN A 164 -10.16 13.11 27.14
CA ASN A 164 -9.65 13.76 28.36
C ASN A 164 -8.13 13.96 28.41
N VAL A 165 -7.42 13.76 27.30
CA VAL A 165 -5.98 14.05 27.18
C VAL A 165 -5.77 15.18 26.19
N GLU A 166 -5.04 16.23 26.59
CA GLU A 166 -4.69 17.33 25.69
C GLU A 166 -3.57 16.91 24.72
N SER A 167 -3.78 17.16 23.43
CA SER A 167 -2.78 16.99 22.37
C SER A 167 -2.34 18.37 21.87
N HIS A 168 -1.07 18.71 22.08
CA HIS A 168 -0.46 19.99 21.71
C HIS A 168 0.32 19.90 20.39
N GLY A 169 -0.23 19.12 19.45
CA GLY A 169 0.36 18.88 18.14
C GLY A 169 -0.18 17.61 17.49
N MET A 170 0.40 17.28 16.34
CA MET A 170 0.07 16.08 15.57
C MET A 170 1.33 15.50 14.94
N ILE A 171 1.55 14.20 15.09
CA ILE A 171 2.62 13.49 14.38
C ILE A 171 2.14 13.13 12.98
N LEU A 172 2.99 13.32 11.98
CA LEU A 172 2.69 12.96 10.61
C LEU A 172 2.92 11.46 10.38
N ALA A 173 1.94 10.82 9.75
CA ALA A 173 2.01 9.41 9.38
C ALA A 173 1.31 9.18 8.03
N GLY A 174 1.90 8.35 7.19
CA GLY A 174 1.24 7.78 6.02
C GLY A 174 0.17 6.78 6.48
N SER A 175 -1.06 6.98 6.01
CA SER A 175 -2.19 6.09 6.28
C SER A 175 -2.58 5.35 4.99
N GLY A 176 -2.06 4.13 4.83
CA GLY A 176 -2.39 3.20 3.74
C GLY A 176 -2.94 1.89 4.30
N ASP A 177 -2.49 0.75 3.75
CA ASP A 177 -2.78 -0.58 4.32
C ASP A 177 -2.14 -0.79 5.70
N SER A 178 -1.08 -0.04 5.99
CA SER A 178 -0.48 0.09 7.31
C SER A 178 -0.19 1.56 7.62
N VAL A 179 -0.09 1.89 8.90
CA VAL A 179 0.34 3.21 9.37
C VAL A 179 1.86 3.26 9.40
N VAL A 180 2.45 4.22 8.67
CA VAL A 180 3.90 4.44 8.63
C VAL A 180 4.21 5.84 9.12
N LEU A 181 5.04 5.96 10.16
CA LEU A 181 5.44 7.27 10.68
C LEU A 181 6.33 8.01 9.69
N ALA A 182 6.09 9.31 9.51
CA ALA A 182 6.98 10.17 8.76
C ALA A 182 8.25 10.40 9.61
N THR A 183 9.35 9.83 9.15
CA THR A 183 10.67 9.88 9.79
C THR A 183 11.69 10.43 8.79
N LEU A 184 12.86 10.81 9.30
CA LEU A 184 13.96 11.27 8.47
C LEU A 184 14.90 10.10 8.15
N GLU A 185 15.50 10.12 6.97
CA GLU A 185 16.52 9.14 6.57
C GLU A 185 17.81 9.30 7.39
N THR A 186 18.11 10.52 7.84
CA THR A 186 19.27 10.84 8.66
C THR A 186 18.84 11.62 9.90
N GLU A 187 19.50 11.36 11.02
CA GLU A 187 19.25 12.12 12.25
C GLU A 187 19.57 13.61 12.04
N MET A 188 18.64 14.46 12.48
CA MET A 188 18.79 15.91 12.43
C MET A 188 18.71 16.50 13.84
N PRO A 189 19.20 17.75 14.04
CA PRO A 189 19.00 18.46 15.29
C PRO A 189 17.51 18.58 15.64
N LEU A 190 17.19 18.40 16.92
CA LEU A 190 15.82 18.55 17.41
C LEU A 190 15.33 19.98 17.18
N GLY A 191 14.06 20.13 16.78
CA GLY A 191 13.47 21.43 16.48
C GLY A 191 13.77 21.97 15.09
N THR A 192 14.49 21.23 14.25
CA THR A 192 14.74 21.61 12.85
C THR A 192 13.39 21.80 12.13
N GLN A 193 13.25 22.93 11.44
CA GLN A 193 12.06 23.23 10.65
C GLN A 193 12.07 22.49 9.31
N VAL A 194 10.97 21.82 9.00
CA VAL A 194 10.76 21.13 7.72
C VAL A 194 10.22 22.15 6.70
N ARG A 195 10.75 22.12 5.48
CA ARG A 195 10.44 23.04 4.38
C ARG A 195 10.26 22.31 3.06
#